data_AF-A0A9W7YLC1-F1
#
_entry.id   AF-A0A9W7YLC1-F1
#
_cell.length_a   1.000
_cell.length_b   1.000
_cell.length_c   1.000
_cell.angle_alpha   90.00
_cell.angle_beta   90.00
_cell.angle_gamma   90.00
#
_symmetry.space_group_name_H-M   'P 1'
#
loop_
_entity.id
_entity.type
_entity.pdbx_description
1 polymer ?
#
loop_
_entity_poly.entity_id
_entity_poly.type
_entity_poly.pdbx_seq_one_letter_code
_entity_poly.pdbx_strand_id
1 'polypeptide(L)'
;MHARVGDWPSARKVWANAVVRAQEMSEAERVWKIVLCKSWFVLEATHGWGLAAAVELLACVAGGDSSAIQKFLEAKSADTTQTSIHKGDTTQTRIVLADIERAQQLVADCTGTHCADPDEVHLAILTLRMWLAYAAHMDPHAADSIHDQSPFTKAPALSALAICSIHLHHARTRRVHCTSDLRARVHRALLADPHTTPLWEMLFACTASRGSELTHARLVATVLAAHPADTLPDVRMLAVYFALRKSVNHNYASHVRYLLRLATRNGSSQSLYMWMAYIAFEHKFGTTGRAKRVLLAALRVCPWAKSLYLLALGGQLASEFSAQESQALVRAMVRAGIRTRLSLACITTLSA
;
A
#
# COMPACT_ATOMS: atom_id res chain seq x y z
N MET A 1 2.50 -6.93 20.45
CA MET A 1 1.73 -6.68 21.69
C MET A 1 2.66 -6.42 22.87
N HIS A 2 3.61 -7.30 23.18
CA HIS A 2 4.59 -7.12 24.27
C HIS A 2 5.30 -5.75 24.29
N ALA A 3 5.81 -5.29 23.14
CA ALA A 3 6.43 -3.95 23.02
C ALA A 3 5.49 -2.79 23.40
N ARG A 4 4.18 -2.91 23.15
CA ARG A 4 3.19 -1.86 23.54
C ARG A 4 2.94 -1.82 25.05
N VAL A 5 3.18 -2.93 25.74
CA VAL A 5 3.01 -3.06 27.20
C VAL A 5 4.32 -2.73 27.93
N GLY A 6 5.41 -2.43 27.21
CA GLY A 6 6.73 -2.17 27.79
C GLY A 6 7.53 -3.43 28.14
N ASP A 7 7.01 -4.61 27.80
CA ASP A 7 7.67 -5.91 28.01
C ASP A 7 8.66 -6.21 26.86
N TRP A 8 9.77 -5.48 26.88
CA TRP A 8 10.82 -5.54 25.85
C TRP A 8 11.52 -6.89 25.74
N PRO A 9 11.89 -7.59 26.84
CA PRO A 9 12.56 -8.89 26.75
C PRO A 9 11.71 -9.95 26.03
N SER A 10 10.40 -9.99 26.31
CA SER A 10 9.50 -10.93 25.64
C SER A 10 9.23 -10.54 24.19
N ALA A 11 9.07 -9.24 23.91
CA ALA A 11 9.01 -8.75 22.54
C ALA A 11 10.26 -9.19 21.77
N ARG A 12 11.42 -9.12 22.43
CA ARG A 12 12.69 -9.54 21.86
C ARG A 12 12.72 -11.00 21.48
N LYS A 13 12.40 -11.86 22.44
CA LYS A 13 12.35 -13.31 22.23
C LYS A 13 11.40 -13.71 21.09
N VAL A 14 10.24 -13.06 20.97
CA VAL A 14 9.27 -13.35 19.90
C VAL A 14 9.82 -13.05 18.52
N TRP A 15 10.46 -11.90 18.35
CA TRP A 15 11.05 -11.49 17.08
C TRP A 15 12.33 -12.25 16.75
N ALA A 16 13.18 -12.52 17.74
CA ALA A 16 14.33 -13.40 17.64
C ALA A 16 13.92 -14.76 17.04
N ASN A 17 12.88 -15.36 17.62
CA ASN A 17 12.28 -16.59 17.10
C ASN A 17 11.68 -16.42 15.71
N ALA A 18 11.08 -15.25 15.41
CA ALA A 18 10.55 -14.96 14.08
C ALA A 18 11.66 -14.87 13.02
N VAL A 19 12.81 -14.27 13.34
CA VAL A 19 13.98 -14.19 12.44
C VAL A 19 14.60 -15.58 12.23
N VAL A 20 14.74 -16.38 13.29
CA VAL A 20 15.22 -17.77 13.19
C VAL A 20 14.29 -18.61 12.32
N ARG A 21 12.98 -18.57 12.58
CA ARG A 21 11.98 -19.26 11.74
C ARG A 21 11.93 -18.72 10.32
N ALA A 22 12.22 -17.44 10.14
CA ALA A 22 12.29 -16.88 8.81
C ALA A 22 13.36 -17.60 7.99
N GLN A 23 14.47 -18.06 8.57
CA GLN A 23 15.53 -18.78 7.85
C GLN A 23 15.05 -20.07 7.19
N GLU A 24 14.11 -20.77 7.81
CA GLU A 24 13.45 -21.97 7.28
C GLU A 24 12.53 -21.68 6.09
N MET A 25 12.20 -20.40 5.85
CA MET A 25 11.34 -19.99 4.74
C MET A 25 12.05 -20.16 3.39
N SER A 26 11.25 -20.52 2.40
CA SER A 26 11.67 -20.79 1.01
C SER A 26 12.29 -19.55 0.36
N GLU A 27 12.98 -19.75 -0.77
CA GLU A 27 13.59 -18.65 -1.53
C GLU A 27 12.57 -17.59 -1.97
N ALA A 28 11.33 -18.00 -2.29
CA ALA A 28 10.23 -17.11 -2.63
C ALA A 28 9.79 -16.21 -1.46
N GLU A 29 10.14 -16.57 -0.22
CA GLU A 29 9.75 -15.87 1.01
C GLU A 29 10.90 -15.05 1.60
N ARG A 30 12.04 -14.96 0.91
CA ARG A 30 13.25 -14.23 1.34
C ARG A 30 12.97 -12.75 1.65
N VAL A 31 12.02 -12.13 0.94
CA VAL A 31 11.56 -10.75 1.18
C VAL A 31 11.05 -10.56 2.62
N TRP A 32 10.38 -11.56 3.19
CA TRP A 32 9.85 -11.48 4.56
C TRP A 32 10.95 -11.51 5.61
N LYS A 33 12.09 -12.17 5.35
CA LYS A 33 13.29 -12.11 6.20
C LYS A 33 13.76 -10.67 6.35
N ILE A 34 13.88 -9.96 5.24
CA ILE A 34 14.32 -8.56 5.19
C ILE A 34 13.33 -7.65 5.92
N VAL A 35 12.03 -7.84 5.69
CA VAL A 35 10.98 -7.07 6.36
C VAL A 35 11.00 -7.30 7.88
N LEU A 36 11.19 -8.55 8.32
CA LEU A 36 11.29 -8.90 9.73
C LEU A 36 12.53 -8.27 10.40
N CYS A 37 13.68 -8.33 9.73
CA CYS A 37 14.91 -7.73 10.24
C CYS A 37 14.83 -6.20 10.27
N LYS A 38 14.20 -5.58 9.27
CA LYS A 38 13.94 -4.13 9.23
C LYS A 38 13.01 -3.68 10.34
N SER A 39 11.95 -4.43 10.62
CA SER A 39 10.98 -4.09 11.66
C SER A 39 11.54 -4.30 13.07
N TRP A 40 12.37 -5.33 13.26
CA TRP A 40 13.20 -5.51 14.45
C TRP A 40 14.19 -4.36 14.66
N PHE A 41 14.93 -4.00 13.62
CA PHE A 41 15.87 -2.90 13.65
C PHE A 41 15.19 -1.59 14.02
N VAL A 42 14.05 -1.28 13.40
CA VAL A 42 13.28 -0.08 13.73
C VAL A 42 12.87 -0.08 15.20
N LEU A 43 12.42 -1.22 15.74
CA LEU A 43 12.11 -1.33 17.17
C LEU A 43 13.34 -1.06 18.05
N GLU A 44 14.47 -1.68 17.78
CA GLU A 44 15.70 -1.48 18.57
C GLU A 44 16.22 -0.04 18.48
N ALA A 45 16.26 0.55 17.27
CA ALA A 45 16.70 1.91 17.03
C ALA A 45 15.79 2.96 17.70
N THR A 46 14.46 2.74 17.66
CA THR A 46 13.49 3.68 18.24
C THR A 46 13.41 3.64 19.77
N HIS A 47 13.74 2.49 20.36
CA HIS A 47 13.67 2.30 21.81
C HIS A 47 15.05 2.37 22.50
N GLY A 48 16.13 2.40 21.72
CA GLY A 48 17.47 2.82 22.11
C GLY A 48 18.43 1.68 22.45
N TRP A 49 17.99 0.43 22.56
CA TRP A 49 18.71 -0.57 23.35
C TRP A 49 19.66 -1.48 22.54
N GLY A 50 20.33 -0.89 21.53
CA GLY A 50 21.49 -1.48 20.88
C GLY A 50 21.45 -1.42 19.37
N LEU A 51 22.04 -0.38 18.80
CA LEU A 51 22.22 -0.28 17.36
C LEU A 51 23.20 -1.34 16.82
N ALA A 52 24.31 -1.55 17.54
CA ALA A 52 25.26 -2.63 17.33
C ALA A 52 24.58 -4.00 17.18
N ALA A 53 23.63 -4.29 18.07
CA ALA A 53 22.87 -5.55 18.07
C ALA A 53 22.04 -5.72 16.80
N ALA A 54 21.45 -4.64 16.31
CA ALA A 54 20.64 -4.69 15.10
C ALA A 54 21.51 -4.79 13.83
N VAL A 55 22.69 -4.15 13.82
CA VAL A 55 23.70 -4.25 12.75
C VAL A 55 24.31 -5.65 12.66
N GLU A 56 24.69 -6.23 13.80
CA GLU A 56 25.22 -7.60 13.87
C GLU A 56 24.20 -8.63 13.39
N LEU A 57 22.93 -8.45 13.74
CA LEU A 57 21.84 -9.33 13.28
C LEU A 57 21.63 -9.22 11.76
N LEU A 58 21.68 -8.01 11.18
CA LEU A 58 21.57 -7.83 9.73
C LEU A 58 22.72 -8.48 8.97
N ALA A 59 23.94 -8.42 9.52
CA ALA A 59 25.08 -9.10 8.94
C ALA A 59 24.96 -10.63 9.03
N CYS A 60 24.43 -11.16 10.14
CA CYS A 60 24.15 -12.59 10.26
C CYS A 60 23.07 -13.05 9.27
N VAL A 61 22.05 -12.21 9.03
CA VAL A 61 20.97 -12.49 8.08
C VAL A 61 21.47 -12.44 6.63
N ALA A 62 22.31 -11.46 6.31
CA ALA A 62 22.91 -11.33 4.99
C ALA A 62 23.95 -12.43 4.70
N GLY A 63 24.70 -12.87 5.71
CA GLY A 63 25.62 -14.00 5.63
C GLY A 63 24.93 -15.38 5.59
N GLY A 64 23.62 -15.45 5.84
CA GLY A 64 22.84 -16.69 5.76
C GLY A 64 23.12 -17.74 6.85
N ASP A 65 23.95 -17.41 7.85
CA ASP A 65 24.34 -18.36 8.89
C ASP A 65 23.34 -18.37 10.05
N SER A 66 22.50 -19.39 10.08
CA SER A 66 21.49 -19.62 11.13
C SER A 66 22.08 -19.80 12.51
N SER A 67 23.26 -20.42 12.59
CA SER A 67 23.93 -20.68 13.85
C SER A 67 24.47 -19.39 14.49
N ALA A 68 24.88 -18.42 13.67
CA ALA A 68 25.37 -17.11 14.11
C ALA A 68 24.25 -16.26 14.72
N ILE A 69 23.06 -16.25 14.10
CA ILE A 69 21.89 -15.53 14.63
C ILE A 69 21.50 -16.07 16.00
N GLN A 70 21.43 -17.41 16.15
CA GLN A 70 20.99 -18.01 17.40
C GLN A 70 21.99 -17.76 18.55
N LYS A 71 23.30 -17.88 18.28
CA LYS A 71 24.35 -17.54 19.27
C LYS A 71 24.31 -16.07 19.69
N PHE A 72 24.08 -15.17 18.74
CA PHE A 72 23.94 -13.74 19.00
C PHE A 72 22.72 -13.44 19.91
N LEU A 73 21.58 -14.08 19.63
CA LEU A 73 20.36 -13.94 20.43
C LEU A 73 20.53 -14.49 21.86
N GLU A 74 21.21 -15.62 22.01
CA GLU A 74 21.53 -16.22 23.30
C GLU A 74 22.47 -15.32 24.11
N ALA A 75 23.54 -14.80 23.49
CA ALA A 75 24.48 -13.87 24.12
C ALA A 75 23.80 -12.58 24.61
N LYS A 76 22.89 -12.01 23.80
CA LYS A 76 22.19 -10.76 24.18
C LYS A 76 21.04 -10.95 25.15
N SER A 77 20.47 -12.15 25.24
CA SER A 77 19.51 -12.46 26.30
C SER A 77 20.16 -12.52 27.69
N ALA A 78 21.44 -12.90 27.76
CA ALA A 78 22.22 -12.96 28.99
C ALA A 78 22.71 -11.57 29.47
N ASP A 79 22.95 -10.65 28.55
CA ASP A 79 23.46 -9.27 28.78
C ASP A 79 22.39 -8.27 29.31
N THR A 80 21.23 -8.74 29.78
CA THR A 80 20.08 -7.89 30.16
C THR A 80 20.28 -7.18 31.52
N THR A 81 21.44 -6.56 31.75
CA THR A 81 21.63 -5.56 32.81
C THR A 81 21.32 -4.17 32.22
N GLN A 82 20.32 -3.52 32.81
CA GLN A 82 19.74 -2.25 32.36
C GLN A 82 20.79 -1.13 32.33
N THR A 83 21.27 -0.74 31.15
CA THR A 83 21.80 0.62 30.95
C THR A 83 20.66 1.48 30.42
N SER A 84 19.95 2.18 31.31
CA SER A 84 18.94 3.16 30.88
C SER A 84 19.63 4.32 30.18
N ILE A 85 19.27 4.54 28.92
CA ILE A 85 19.90 5.53 28.06
C ILE A 85 19.36 6.92 28.40
N HIS A 86 20.22 7.77 28.92
CA HIS A 86 19.93 9.20 29.06
C HIS A 86 20.05 9.88 27.69
N LYS A 87 19.01 10.63 27.32
CA LYS A 87 18.98 11.45 26.10
C LYS A 87 19.98 12.60 26.24
N GLY A 88 21.08 12.55 25.48
CA GLY A 88 21.98 13.70 25.33
C GLY A 88 23.47 13.38 25.15
N ASP A 89 23.88 12.12 25.27
CA ASP A 89 25.31 11.80 25.35
C ASP A 89 25.99 11.73 23.97
N THR A 90 27.02 12.56 23.77
CA THR A 90 27.83 12.63 22.53
C THR A 90 28.63 11.35 22.26
N THR A 91 28.86 10.55 23.29
CA THR A 91 29.38 9.18 23.23
C THR A 91 28.43 8.23 22.50
N GLN A 92 27.11 8.42 22.66
CA GLN A 92 26.10 7.63 21.95
C GLN A 92 26.16 7.87 20.44
N THR A 93 26.36 9.11 20.02
CA THR A 93 26.50 9.46 18.59
C THR A 93 27.74 8.81 17.99
N ARG A 94 28.86 8.73 18.72
CA ARG A 94 30.08 8.03 18.26
C ARG A 94 29.90 6.52 18.14
N ILE A 95 29.23 5.88 19.11
CA ILE A 95 28.91 4.44 19.04
C ILE A 95 27.99 4.18 17.85
N VAL A 96 26.97 5.03 17.66
CA VAL A 96 26.06 4.94 16.53
C VAL A 96 26.78 5.10 15.19
N LEU A 97 27.72 6.04 15.08
CA LEU A 97 28.54 6.22 13.88
C LEU A 97 29.48 5.03 13.61
N ALA A 98 30.11 4.47 14.64
CA ALA A 98 30.93 3.26 14.50
C ALA A 98 30.10 2.04 14.08
N ASP A 99 28.89 1.89 14.63
CA ASP A 99 27.93 0.86 14.22
C ASP A 99 27.44 1.07 12.77
N ILE A 100 27.27 2.33 12.35
CA ILE A 100 26.96 2.68 10.95
C ILE A 100 28.12 2.30 10.03
N GLU A 101 29.36 2.62 10.37
CA GLU A 101 30.56 2.26 9.59
C GLU A 101 30.73 0.74 9.50
N ARG A 102 30.54 0.02 10.61
CA ARG A 102 30.55 -1.43 10.66
C ARG A 102 29.42 -2.03 9.81
N ALA A 103 28.21 -1.47 9.86
CA ALA A 103 27.11 -1.87 8.98
C ALA A 103 27.47 -1.66 7.51
N GLN A 104 28.10 -0.53 7.17
CA GLN A 104 28.53 -0.22 5.80
C GLN A 104 29.60 -1.19 5.28
N GLN A 105 30.54 -1.61 6.14
CA GLN A 105 31.55 -2.62 5.82
C GLN A 105 30.92 -4.00 5.59
N LEU A 106 30.08 -4.46 6.52
CA LEU A 106 29.39 -5.75 6.39
C LEU A 106 28.49 -5.80 5.15
N VAL A 107 27.93 -4.66 4.78
CA VAL A 107 27.20 -4.48 3.53
C VAL A 107 28.10 -4.61 2.31
N ALA A 108 29.25 -3.95 2.28
CA ALA A 108 30.20 -4.05 1.18
C ALA A 108 30.71 -5.49 0.99
N ASP A 109 30.83 -6.24 2.08
CA ASP A 109 31.19 -7.66 2.04
C ASP A 109 30.05 -8.52 1.45
N CYS A 110 28.80 -8.23 1.79
CA CYS A 110 27.64 -8.95 1.29
C CYS A 110 27.35 -8.68 -0.20
N THR A 111 27.64 -7.48 -0.70
CA THR A 111 27.47 -7.15 -2.14
C THR A 111 28.51 -7.84 -3.03
N GLY A 112 29.63 -8.28 -2.47
CA GLY A 112 30.63 -9.12 -3.14
C GLY A 112 30.23 -10.59 -3.30
N THR A 113 29.30 -11.09 -2.47
CA THR A 113 28.76 -12.45 -2.56
C THR A 113 27.56 -12.50 -3.52
N HIS A 114 27.47 -13.53 -4.37
CA HIS A 114 26.38 -13.73 -5.34
C HIS A 114 25.00 -13.85 -4.66
N CYS A 115 24.40 -12.72 -4.30
CA CYS A 115 23.02 -12.67 -3.83
C CYS A 115 22.09 -12.61 -5.04
N ALA A 116 21.05 -13.45 -5.05
CA ALA A 116 20.13 -13.60 -6.17
C ALA A 116 19.28 -12.35 -6.47
N ASP A 117 19.22 -11.38 -5.54
CA ASP A 117 18.58 -10.08 -5.78
C ASP A 117 19.34 -8.95 -5.06
N PRO A 118 20.37 -8.37 -5.72
CA PRO A 118 21.16 -7.30 -5.11
C PRO A 118 20.32 -6.06 -4.82
N ASP A 119 19.22 -5.81 -5.55
CA ASP A 119 18.45 -4.58 -5.41
C ASP A 119 17.64 -4.55 -4.09
N GLU A 120 17.11 -5.70 -3.65
CA GLU A 120 16.39 -5.81 -2.37
C GLU A 120 17.31 -5.63 -1.17
N VAL A 121 18.49 -6.25 -1.20
CA VAL A 121 19.49 -6.13 -0.14
C VAL A 121 19.96 -4.69 -0.03
N HIS A 122 20.30 -4.05 -1.15
CA HIS A 122 20.69 -2.64 -1.17
C HIS A 122 19.57 -1.70 -0.70
N LEU A 123 18.32 -1.98 -1.04
CA LEU A 123 17.19 -1.21 -0.53
C LEU A 123 17.02 -1.36 0.99
N ALA A 124 17.20 -2.57 1.52
CA ALA A 124 17.18 -2.80 2.95
C ALA A 124 18.24 -1.96 3.64
N ILE A 125 19.46 -2.00 3.11
CA ILE A 125 20.61 -1.22 3.56
C ILE A 125 20.34 0.28 3.51
N LEU A 126 19.84 0.78 2.38
CA LEU A 126 19.51 2.19 2.21
C LEU A 126 18.47 2.62 3.26
N THR A 127 17.43 1.80 3.45
CA THR A 127 16.42 2.07 4.47
C THR A 127 17.06 2.13 5.86
N LEU A 128 17.95 1.20 6.19
CA LEU A 128 18.64 1.16 7.47
C LEU A 128 19.51 2.39 7.68
N ARG A 129 20.32 2.78 6.69
CA ARG A 129 21.13 4.01 6.72
C ARG A 129 20.28 5.24 7.00
N MET A 130 19.12 5.32 6.36
CA MET A 130 18.19 6.43 6.58
C MET A 130 17.59 6.42 8.00
N TRP A 131 17.17 5.26 8.51
CA TRP A 131 16.70 5.14 9.89
C TRP A 131 17.80 5.41 10.92
N LEU A 132 19.05 5.05 10.61
CA LEU A 132 20.23 5.32 11.42
C LEU A 132 20.51 6.82 11.53
N ALA A 133 20.56 7.52 10.40
CA ALA A 133 20.72 8.96 10.39
C ALA A 133 19.55 9.67 11.10
N TYR A 134 18.33 9.19 10.87
CA TYR A 134 17.18 9.67 11.62
C TYR A 134 17.33 9.47 13.13
N ALA A 135 17.75 8.30 13.59
CA ALA A 135 17.92 8.02 15.02
C ALA A 135 19.07 8.84 15.65
N ALA A 136 20.17 9.03 14.91
CA ALA A 136 21.34 9.77 15.36
C ALA A 136 21.04 11.27 15.57
N HIS A 137 20.31 11.88 14.64
CA HIS A 137 20.01 13.32 14.66
C HIS A 137 18.61 13.64 15.20
N MET A 138 17.75 12.63 15.33
CA MET A 138 16.32 12.79 15.59
C MET A 138 15.62 13.78 14.64
N ASP A 139 16.18 13.92 13.44
CA ASP A 139 15.79 14.86 12.41
C ASP A 139 15.55 14.08 11.11
N PRO A 140 14.33 14.13 10.54
CA PRO A 140 14.05 13.42 9.30
C PRO A 140 14.81 14.00 8.08
N HIS A 141 15.37 15.21 8.16
CA HIS A 141 16.21 15.77 7.10
C HIS A 141 17.56 15.05 6.97
N ALA A 142 18.08 14.46 8.05
CA ALA A 142 19.29 13.65 7.98
C ALA A 142 19.07 12.39 7.11
N ALA A 143 17.86 11.81 7.13
CA ALA A 143 17.49 10.71 6.25
C ALA A 143 17.36 11.16 4.78
N ASP A 144 16.93 12.40 4.55
CA ASP A 144 16.81 12.97 3.20
C ASP A 144 18.19 13.12 2.54
N SER A 145 19.18 13.64 3.27
CA SER A 145 20.55 13.77 2.77
C SER A 145 21.14 12.42 2.31
N ILE A 146 20.81 11.33 3.01
CA ILE A 146 21.24 9.99 2.63
C ILE A 146 20.48 9.49 1.39
N HIS A 147 19.19 9.78 1.29
CA HIS A 147 18.42 9.43 0.11
C HIS A 147 18.92 10.17 -1.13
N ASP A 148 19.17 11.47 -1.03
CA ASP A 148 19.60 12.32 -2.14
C ASP A 148 21.03 11.96 -2.62
N GLN A 149 21.88 11.47 -1.71
CA GLN A 149 23.24 10.98 -2.04
C GLN A 149 23.26 9.55 -2.59
N SER A 150 22.15 8.82 -2.50
CA SER A 150 22.10 7.42 -2.92
C SER A 150 21.97 7.30 -4.45
N PRO A 151 22.88 6.60 -5.14
CA PRO A 151 22.84 6.42 -6.59
C PRO A 151 21.74 5.44 -7.08
N PHE A 152 20.85 4.96 -6.19
CA PHE A 152 19.82 4.00 -6.53
C PHE A 152 18.69 4.60 -7.37
N THR A 153 18.90 4.54 -8.69
CA THR A 153 17.94 4.93 -9.73
C THR A 153 17.00 3.79 -10.15
N LYS A 154 17.31 2.54 -9.79
CA LYS A 154 16.56 1.35 -10.25
C LYS A 154 15.24 1.09 -9.52
N ALA A 155 15.13 1.49 -8.25
CA ALA A 155 13.91 1.30 -7.43
C ALA A 155 13.51 2.59 -6.67
N PRO A 156 13.16 3.68 -7.39
CA PRO A 156 12.83 4.97 -6.79
C PRO A 156 11.61 4.91 -5.87
N ALA A 157 10.66 4.01 -6.15
CA ALA A 157 9.44 3.85 -5.38
C ALA A 157 9.68 3.33 -3.96
N LEU A 158 10.56 2.33 -3.83
CA LEU A 158 10.83 1.68 -2.56
C LEU A 158 11.70 2.54 -1.65
N SER A 159 12.65 3.27 -2.23
CA SER A 159 13.45 4.26 -1.50
C SER A 159 12.59 5.44 -1.04
N ALA A 160 11.68 5.93 -1.89
CA ALA A 160 10.72 6.95 -1.50
C ALA A 160 9.76 6.47 -0.39
N LEU A 161 9.32 5.22 -0.44
CA LEU A 161 8.53 4.59 0.63
C LEU A 161 9.29 4.53 1.96
N ALA A 162 10.59 4.20 1.92
CA ALA A 162 11.44 4.20 3.10
C ALA A 162 11.50 5.59 3.75
N ILE A 163 11.74 6.66 2.98
CA ILE A 163 11.77 8.03 3.50
C ILE A 163 10.41 8.38 4.10
N CYS A 164 9.35 8.13 3.34
CA CYS A 164 7.98 8.42 3.75
C CYS A 164 7.65 7.72 5.08
N SER A 165 8.09 6.47 5.27
CA SER A 165 7.90 5.74 6.52
C SER A 165 8.61 6.38 7.74
N ILE A 166 9.82 6.92 7.55
CA ILE A 166 10.58 7.63 8.60
C ILE A 166 9.85 8.91 9.00
N HIS A 167 9.46 9.72 8.01
CA HIS A 167 8.73 10.96 8.28
C HIS A 167 7.36 10.67 8.91
N LEU A 168 6.65 9.62 8.49
CA LEU A 168 5.41 9.19 9.14
C LEU A 168 5.63 8.79 10.59
N HIS A 169 6.70 8.05 10.86
CA HIS A 169 7.05 7.65 12.22
C HIS A 169 7.38 8.87 13.08
N HIS A 170 8.16 9.80 12.56
CA HIS A 170 8.45 11.07 13.23
C HIS A 170 7.16 11.86 13.52
N ALA A 171 6.25 11.93 12.54
CA ALA A 171 4.94 12.58 12.69
C ALA A 171 4.08 11.96 13.79
N ARG A 172 4.13 10.64 13.94
CA ARG A 172 3.37 9.91 14.95
C ARG A 172 3.99 10.00 16.35
N THR A 173 5.31 10.07 16.44
CA THR A 173 6.02 10.04 17.73
C THR A 173 6.29 11.43 18.30
N ARG A 174 6.40 12.46 17.46
CA ARG A 174 6.66 13.84 17.90
C ARG A 174 5.49 14.76 17.61
N ARG A 175 5.10 15.56 18.61
CA ARG A 175 3.97 16.49 18.56
C ARG A 175 4.17 17.71 17.64
N VAL A 176 5.38 17.93 17.11
CA VAL A 176 5.76 19.17 16.39
C VAL A 176 5.93 18.94 14.88
N HIS A 177 5.55 17.79 14.33
CA HIS A 177 5.80 17.53 12.92
C HIS A 177 4.84 18.28 11.98
N CYS A 178 5.40 18.86 10.91
CA CYS A 178 4.64 19.55 9.89
C CYS A 178 4.08 18.55 8.87
N THR A 179 2.77 18.26 8.96
CA THR A 179 2.06 17.36 8.02
C THR A 179 2.17 17.79 6.55
N SER A 180 2.58 19.03 6.25
CA SER A 180 2.84 19.51 4.89
C SER A 180 4.02 18.81 4.24
N ASP A 181 5.09 18.56 4.99
CA ASP A 181 6.36 18.09 4.44
C ASP A 181 6.25 16.62 4.05
N LEU A 182 5.59 15.85 4.92
CA LEU A 182 5.22 14.48 4.65
C LEU A 182 4.31 14.37 3.42
N ARG A 183 3.31 15.25 3.32
CA ARG A 183 2.41 15.30 2.16
C ARG A 183 3.17 15.63 0.86
N ALA A 184 4.08 16.59 0.90
CA ALA A 184 4.86 16.98 -0.27
C ALA A 184 5.78 15.85 -0.75
N ARG A 185 6.34 15.07 0.18
CA ARG A 185 7.17 13.89 -0.14
C ARG A 185 6.35 12.75 -0.74
N VAL A 186 5.23 12.39 -0.10
CA VAL A 186 4.33 11.36 -0.62
C VAL A 186 3.82 11.76 -2.00
N HIS A 187 3.48 13.03 -2.22
CA HIS A 187 3.07 13.51 -3.53
C HIS A 187 4.16 13.35 -4.59
N ARG A 188 5.41 13.75 -4.28
CA ARG A 188 6.55 13.55 -5.20
C ARG A 188 6.78 12.07 -5.50
N ALA A 189 6.67 11.22 -4.49
CA ALA A 189 6.83 9.78 -4.62
C ALA A 189 5.73 9.16 -5.50
N LEU A 190 4.47 9.60 -5.34
CA LEU A 190 3.34 9.13 -6.15
C LEU A 190 3.40 9.60 -7.61
N LEU A 191 4.01 10.76 -7.89
CA LEU A 191 4.27 11.21 -9.26
C LEU A 191 5.39 10.41 -9.94
N ALA A 192 6.31 9.85 -9.15
CA ALA A 192 7.37 8.99 -9.66
C ALA A 192 6.87 7.55 -9.85
N ASP A 193 6.15 7.00 -8.86
CA ASP A 193 5.53 5.68 -8.95
C ASP A 193 4.11 5.66 -8.36
N PRO A 194 3.08 5.73 -9.22
CA PRO A 194 1.68 5.79 -8.82
C PRO A 194 1.08 4.45 -8.39
N HIS A 195 1.74 3.31 -8.65
CA HIS A 195 1.18 1.98 -8.37
C HIS A 195 1.33 1.55 -6.91
N THR A 196 2.09 2.29 -6.12
CA THR A 196 2.36 1.97 -4.72
C THR A 196 1.17 2.27 -3.80
N THR A 197 0.34 1.26 -3.55
CA THR A 197 -0.81 1.34 -2.61
C THR A 197 -0.45 1.93 -1.23
N PRO A 198 0.69 1.57 -0.59
CA PRO A 198 1.02 2.12 0.73
C PRO A 198 1.20 3.63 0.75
N LEU A 199 1.68 4.22 -0.35
CA LEU A 199 1.83 5.68 -0.45
C LEU A 199 0.48 6.39 -0.50
N TRP A 200 -0.51 5.80 -1.19
CA TRP A 200 -1.88 6.30 -1.19
C TRP A 200 -2.52 6.25 0.19
N GLU A 201 -2.38 5.12 0.90
CA GLU A 201 -2.89 4.99 2.27
C GLU A 201 -2.24 6.00 3.21
N MET A 202 -0.92 6.17 3.08
CA MET A 202 -0.17 7.12 3.88
C MET A 202 -0.60 8.56 3.59
N LEU A 203 -0.85 8.90 2.32
CA LEU A 203 -1.43 10.19 1.95
C LEU A 203 -2.77 10.41 2.66
N PHE A 204 -3.69 9.45 2.60
CA PHE A 204 -5.02 9.55 3.22
C PHE A 204 -4.95 9.67 4.74
N ALA A 205 -3.99 8.99 5.38
CA ALA A 205 -3.77 9.12 6.81
C ALA A 205 -3.28 10.52 7.19
N CYS A 206 -2.40 11.12 6.38
CA CYS A 206 -1.80 12.44 6.64
C CYS A 206 -2.75 13.62 6.42
N THR A 207 -3.87 13.36 5.78
CA THR A 207 -4.86 14.35 5.35
C THR A 207 -6.22 14.07 5.96
N ALA A 208 -6.34 13.18 6.95
CA ALA A 208 -7.62 12.83 7.57
C ALA A 208 -8.37 14.00 8.26
N SER A 209 -7.85 15.24 8.18
CA SER A 209 -8.55 16.44 8.59
C SER A 209 -9.78 16.75 7.71
N ARG A 210 -10.81 17.33 8.33
CA ARG A 210 -12.04 17.76 7.64
C ARG A 210 -11.69 18.73 6.49
N GLY A 211 -12.15 18.41 5.27
CA GLY A 211 -11.93 19.23 4.06
C GLY A 211 -10.86 18.70 3.08
N SER A 212 -10.19 17.60 3.40
CA SER A 212 -9.12 17.03 2.58
C SER A 212 -9.55 16.30 1.31
N GLU A 213 -10.83 15.97 1.14
CA GLU A 213 -11.32 15.25 -0.03
C GLU A 213 -11.08 16.02 -1.34
N LEU A 214 -11.16 17.35 -1.30
CA LEU A 214 -10.79 18.21 -2.43
C LEU A 214 -9.30 18.12 -2.74
N THR A 215 -8.47 18.06 -1.70
CA THR A 215 -7.02 17.90 -1.83
C THR A 215 -6.70 16.54 -2.43
N HIS A 216 -7.34 15.45 -1.97
CA HIS A 216 -7.20 14.13 -2.58
C HIS A 216 -7.60 14.10 -4.04
N ALA A 217 -8.77 14.64 -4.37
CA ALA A 217 -9.24 14.69 -5.75
C ALA A 217 -8.28 15.46 -6.66
N ARG A 218 -7.71 16.58 -6.18
CA ARG A 218 -6.70 17.34 -6.92
C ARG A 218 -5.42 16.54 -7.11
N LEU A 219 -4.92 15.88 -6.06
CA LEU A 219 -3.70 15.07 -6.13
C LEU A 219 -3.86 13.86 -7.06
N VAL A 220 -5.02 13.21 -7.03
CA VAL A 220 -5.32 12.13 -7.97
C VAL A 220 -5.38 12.67 -9.40
N ALA A 221 -5.96 13.85 -9.62
CA ALA A 221 -5.98 14.48 -10.93
C ALA A 221 -4.59 14.88 -11.44
N THR A 222 -3.69 15.37 -10.56
CA THR A 222 -2.31 15.70 -10.96
C THR A 222 -1.52 14.45 -11.34
N VAL A 223 -1.66 13.36 -10.59
CA VAL A 223 -1.03 12.07 -10.93
C VAL A 223 -1.57 11.54 -12.27
N LEU A 224 -2.89 11.56 -12.47
CA LEU A 224 -3.48 11.13 -13.74
C LEU A 224 -3.12 12.02 -14.94
N ALA A 225 -2.78 13.29 -14.71
CA ALA A 225 -2.30 14.19 -15.76
C ALA A 225 -0.81 13.96 -16.10
N ALA A 226 -0.02 13.54 -15.11
CA ALA A 226 1.42 13.27 -15.27
C ALA A 226 1.71 11.94 -15.99
N HIS A 227 0.78 10.99 -15.94
CA HIS A 227 0.93 9.67 -16.57
C HIS A 227 -0.01 9.49 -17.77
N PRO A 228 0.42 8.78 -18.83
CA PRO A 228 -0.40 8.54 -20.00
C PRO A 228 -1.68 7.77 -19.64
N ALA A 229 -2.73 7.99 -20.42
CA ALA A 229 -4.08 7.54 -20.10
C ALA A 229 -4.17 6.04 -19.75
N ASP A 230 -3.49 5.13 -20.44
CA ASP A 230 -3.84 3.71 -20.32
C ASP A 230 -3.07 2.92 -19.25
N THR A 231 -2.17 3.55 -18.49
CA THR A 231 -1.28 2.81 -17.57
C THR A 231 -1.84 2.63 -16.15
N LEU A 232 -2.82 3.44 -15.71
CA LEU A 232 -3.23 3.52 -14.29
C LEU A 232 -4.72 3.24 -14.02
N PRO A 233 -5.19 1.99 -14.13
CA PRO A 233 -6.57 1.64 -13.81
C PRO A 233 -6.92 1.89 -12.34
N ASP A 234 -6.01 1.59 -11.40
CA ASP A 234 -6.28 1.70 -9.96
C ASP A 234 -6.45 3.14 -9.49
N VAL A 235 -5.58 4.04 -9.96
CA VAL A 235 -5.66 5.48 -9.67
C VAL A 235 -6.93 6.10 -10.26
N ARG A 236 -7.43 5.58 -11.39
CA ARG A 236 -8.71 6.01 -11.95
C ARG A 236 -9.90 5.55 -11.12
N MET A 237 -9.86 4.32 -10.60
CA MET A 237 -10.89 3.87 -9.64
C MET A 237 -10.96 4.80 -8.44
N LEU A 238 -9.80 5.22 -7.94
CA LEU A 238 -9.68 6.17 -6.85
C LEU A 238 -10.23 7.57 -7.24
N ALA A 239 -9.95 8.05 -8.46
CA ALA A 239 -10.49 9.32 -8.96
C ALA A 239 -12.02 9.31 -9.02
N VAL A 240 -12.59 8.22 -9.54
CA VAL A 240 -14.04 8.00 -9.59
C VAL A 240 -14.63 7.96 -8.18
N TYR A 241 -13.99 7.27 -7.24
CA TYR A 241 -14.43 7.20 -5.85
C TYR A 241 -14.57 8.60 -5.21
N PHE A 242 -13.54 9.45 -5.34
CA PHE A 242 -13.59 10.81 -4.82
C PHE A 242 -14.63 11.67 -5.54
N ALA A 243 -14.76 11.51 -6.86
CA ALA A 243 -15.75 12.23 -7.65
C ALA A 243 -17.19 11.86 -7.25
N LEU A 244 -17.46 10.58 -6.98
CA LEU A 244 -18.74 10.09 -6.49
C LEU A 244 -19.07 10.59 -5.08
N ARG A 245 -18.09 10.62 -4.17
CA ARG A 245 -18.30 11.20 -2.84
C ARG A 245 -18.69 12.67 -2.90
N LYS A 246 -18.09 13.42 -3.83
CA LYS A 246 -18.40 14.83 -4.05
C LYS A 246 -19.74 15.06 -4.78
N SER A 247 -20.34 14.04 -5.38
CA SER A 247 -21.47 14.19 -6.31
C SER A 247 -22.80 14.53 -5.65
N VAL A 248 -22.83 14.98 -4.39
CA VAL A 248 -24.05 15.46 -3.72
C VAL A 248 -24.70 16.62 -4.51
N ASN A 249 -23.89 17.38 -5.26
CA ASN A 249 -24.35 18.50 -6.08
C ASN A 249 -24.51 18.12 -7.56
N HIS A 250 -25.68 18.40 -8.16
CA HIS A 250 -25.99 18.13 -9.57
C HIS A 250 -24.97 18.75 -10.56
N ASN A 251 -24.34 19.87 -10.20
CA ASN A 251 -23.35 20.55 -11.04
C ASN A 251 -22.09 19.71 -11.31
N TYR A 252 -21.76 18.76 -10.43
CA TYR A 252 -20.61 17.86 -10.63
C TYR A 252 -20.96 16.60 -11.42
N ALA A 253 -22.25 16.32 -11.66
CA ALA A 253 -22.69 15.07 -12.27
C ALA A 253 -22.11 14.85 -13.69
N SER A 254 -21.96 15.90 -14.48
CA SER A 254 -21.35 15.82 -15.82
C SER A 254 -19.88 15.41 -15.77
N HIS A 255 -19.13 15.91 -14.80
CA HIS A 255 -17.71 15.56 -14.61
C HIS A 255 -17.55 14.11 -14.12
N VAL A 256 -18.36 13.69 -13.14
CA VAL A 256 -18.36 12.28 -12.67
C VAL A 256 -18.72 11.33 -13.81
N ARG A 257 -19.72 11.67 -14.62
CA ARG A 257 -20.12 10.89 -15.79
C ARG A 257 -18.98 10.77 -16.81
N TYR A 258 -18.26 11.86 -17.07
CA TYR A 258 -17.09 11.83 -17.95
C TYR A 258 -16.01 10.88 -17.42
N LEU A 259 -15.67 10.98 -16.12
CA LEU A 259 -14.67 10.10 -15.50
C LEU A 259 -15.08 8.62 -15.54
N LEU A 260 -16.34 8.30 -15.25
CA LEU A 260 -16.87 6.94 -15.33
C LEU A 260 -16.82 6.38 -16.76
N ARG A 261 -17.16 7.20 -17.76
CA ARG A 261 -17.03 6.82 -19.17
C ARG A 261 -15.59 6.58 -19.58
N LEU A 262 -14.67 7.41 -19.09
CA LEU A 262 -13.25 7.26 -19.38
C LEU A 262 -12.71 5.98 -18.74
N ALA A 263 -13.02 5.72 -17.46
CA ALA A 263 -12.59 4.53 -16.75
C ALA A 263 -13.12 3.23 -17.38
N THR A 264 -14.37 3.23 -17.83
CA THR A 264 -14.98 2.05 -18.50
C THR A 264 -14.47 1.83 -19.92
N ARG A 265 -13.82 2.80 -20.57
CA ARG A 265 -13.24 2.65 -21.91
C ARG A 265 -11.75 2.26 -21.88
N ASN A 266 -10.99 2.82 -20.96
CA ASN A 266 -9.53 2.81 -21.01
C ASN A 266 -8.90 1.89 -19.94
N GLY A 267 -9.12 0.57 -20.04
CA GLY A 267 -8.38 -0.42 -19.23
C GLY A 267 -9.08 -0.93 -17.98
N SER A 268 -9.99 -0.17 -17.34
CA SER A 268 -10.82 -0.67 -16.22
C SER A 268 -12.17 -1.24 -16.68
N SER A 269 -12.33 -1.47 -17.99
CA SER A 269 -13.57 -1.96 -18.61
C SER A 269 -14.00 -3.34 -18.09
N GLN A 270 -13.09 -4.14 -17.58
CA GLN A 270 -13.40 -5.46 -17.01
C GLN A 270 -13.80 -5.40 -15.53
N SER A 271 -13.60 -4.26 -14.85
CA SER A 271 -13.95 -4.11 -13.44
C SER A 271 -15.47 -4.02 -13.27
N LEU A 272 -16.06 -5.07 -12.71
CA LEU A 272 -17.49 -5.12 -12.39
C LEU A 272 -17.90 -3.98 -11.44
N TYR A 273 -17.05 -3.65 -10.46
CA TYR A 273 -17.32 -2.57 -9.51
C TYR A 273 -17.46 -1.21 -10.20
N MET A 274 -16.66 -0.95 -11.24
CA MET A 274 -16.74 0.29 -12.01
C MET A 274 -18.07 0.39 -12.76
N TRP A 275 -18.51 -0.70 -13.40
CA TRP A 275 -19.82 -0.73 -14.07
C TRP A 275 -20.98 -0.57 -13.08
N MET A 276 -20.93 -1.27 -11.94
CA MET A 276 -21.95 -1.13 -10.90
C MET A 276 -22.03 0.29 -10.35
N ALA A 277 -20.89 0.93 -10.11
CA ALA A 277 -20.83 2.33 -9.70
C ALA A 277 -21.41 3.26 -10.78
N TYR A 278 -21.12 3.00 -12.06
CA TYR A 278 -21.67 3.79 -13.16
C TYR A 278 -23.20 3.64 -13.29
N ILE A 279 -23.72 2.41 -13.19
CA ILE A 279 -25.16 2.15 -13.22
C ILE A 279 -25.87 2.83 -12.05
N ALA A 280 -25.34 2.66 -10.83
CA ALA A 280 -25.90 3.30 -9.63
C ALA A 280 -25.88 4.84 -9.75
N PHE A 281 -24.81 5.41 -10.32
CA PHE A 281 -24.71 6.84 -10.56
C PHE A 281 -25.76 7.35 -11.56
N GLU A 282 -25.95 6.68 -12.70
CA GLU A 282 -26.96 7.09 -13.69
C GLU A 282 -28.39 6.83 -13.21
N HIS A 283 -28.61 5.84 -12.33
CA HIS A 283 -29.90 5.64 -11.69
C HIS A 283 -30.23 6.79 -10.71
N LYS A 284 -29.23 7.28 -9.95
CA LYS A 284 -29.41 8.34 -8.95
C LYS A 284 -29.49 9.75 -9.55
N PHE A 285 -28.67 10.07 -10.55
CA PHE A 285 -28.52 11.44 -11.10
C PHE A 285 -28.92 11.57 -12.57
N GLY A 286 -29.24 10.46 -13.23
CA GLY A 286 -29.59 10.41 -14.64
C GLY A 286 -31.05 10.02 -14.85
N THR A 287 -31.37 9.78 -16.11
CA THR A 287 -32.63 9.14 -16.51
C THR A 287 -32.47 7.63 -16.38
N THR A 288 -33.50 6.93 -15.92
CA THR A 288 -33.54 5.46 -15.85
C THR A 288 -33.18 4.78 -17.18
N GLY A 289 -33.59 5.34 -18.32
CA GLY A 289 -33.19 4.87 -19.65
C GLY A 289 -31.69 5.00 -19.98
N ARG A 290 -30.94 5.90 -19.32
CA ARG A 290 -29.46 5.93 -19.42
C ARG A 290 -28.84 4.81 -18.59
N ALA A 291 -29.34 4.59 -17.38
CA ALA A 291 -28.88 3.48 -16.55
C ALA A 291 -29.10 2.13 -17.26
N LYS A 292 -30.24 1.94 -17.93
CA LYS A 292 -30.51 0.79 -18.81
C LYS A 292 -29.46 0.64 -19.91
N ARG A 293 -29.13 1.71 -20.64
CA ARG A 293 -28.10 1.68 -21.70
C ARG A 293 -26.71 1.31 -21.15
N VAL A 294 -26.33 1.86 -20.00
CA VAL A 294 -25.06 1.52 -19.35
C VAL A 294 -25.05 0.07 -18.88
N LEU A 295 -26.15 -0.44 -18.33
CA LEU A 295 -26.29 -1.84 -17.93
C LEU A 295 -26.13 -2.79 -19.12
N LEU A 296 -26.80 -2.50 -20.24
CA LEU A 296 -26.66 -3.29 -21.46
C LEU A 296 -25.23 -3.25 -22.03
N ALA A 297 -24.55 -2.10 -21.93
CA ALA A 297 -23.14 -2.00 -22.30
C ALA A 297 -22.25 -2.83 -21.36
N ALA A 298 -22.49 -2.77 -20.04
CA ALA A 298 -21.77 -3.56 -19.05
C ALA A 298 -21.93 -5.06 -19.29
N LEU A 299 -23.13 -5.53 -19.63
CA LEU A 299 -23.39 -6.94 -19.94
C LEU A 299 -22.66 -7.45 -21.17
N ARG A 300 -22.34 -6.58 -22.14
CA ARG A 300 -21.52 -6.95 -23.31
C ARG A 300 -20.06 -7.18 -22.92
N VAL A 301 -19.55 -6.47 -21.93
CA VAL A 301 -18.16 -6.59 -21.47
C VAL A 301 -18.01 -7.65 -20.39
N CYS A 302 -18.97 -7.73 -19.47
CA CYS A 302 -18.95 -8.65 -18.32
C CYS A 302 -20.18 -9.58 -18.33
N PRO A 303 -20.32 -10.49 -19.32
CA PRO A 303 -21.46 -11.40 -19.42
C PRO A 303 -21.52 -12.46 -18.30
N TRP A 304 -20.41 -12.66 -17.58
CA TRP A 304 -20.30 -13.59 -16.46
C TRP A 304 -20.87 -13.03 -15.15
N ALA A 305 -21.13 -11.72 -15.08
CA ALA A 305 -21.52 -11.06 -13.84
C ALA A 305 -23.01 -11.21 -13.54
N LYS A 306 -23.37 -12.21 -12.73
CA LYS A 306 -24.76 -12.45 -12.29
C LYS A 306 -25.44 -11.23 -11.66
N SER A 307 -24.70 -10.41 -10.91
CA SER A 307 -25.23 -9.20 -10.26
C SER A 307 -25.84 -8.21 -11.26
N LEU A 308 -25.29 -8.10 -12.47
CA LEU A 308 -25.83 -7.23 -13.52
C LEU A 308 -27.19 -7.72 -14.03
N TYR A 309 -27.34 -9.02 -14.24
CA TYR A 309 -28.63 -9.60 -14.62
C TYR A 309 -29.69 -9.44 -13.53
N LEU A 310 -29.30 -9.59 -12.26
CA LEU A 310 -30.22 -9.41 -11.14
C LEU A 310 -30.70 -7.96 -11.01
N LEU A 311 -29.84 -6.98 -11.29
CA LEU A 311 -30.24 -5.57 -11.35
C LEU A 311 -31.34 -5.31 -12.39
N ALA A 312 -31.28 -6.00 -13.54
CA ALA A 312 -32.25 -5.88 -14.62
C ALA A 312 -33.56 -6.63 -14.36
N LEU A 313 -33.50 -7.83 -13.77
CA LEU A 313 -34.65 -8.74 -13.69
C LEU A 313 -35.51 -8.57 -12.43
N GLY A 314 -34.92 -8.09 -11.32
CA GLY A 314 -35.65 -7.91 -10.07
C GLY A 314 -35.11 -6.80 -9.17
N GLY A 315 -34.15 -6.02 -9.67
CA GLY A 315 -33.53 -4.92 -8.94
C GLY A 315 -34.14 -3.57 -9.30
N GLN A 316 -33.36 -2.52 -9.01
CA GLN A 316 -33.73 -1.11 -9.17
C GLN A 316 -34.09 -0.70 -10.61
N LEU A 317 -33.77 -1.52 -11.61
CA LEU A 317 -34.02 -1.23 -13.03
C LEU A 317 -35.11 -2.11 -13.65
N ALA A 318 -35.75 -3.01 -12.89
CA ALA A 318 -36.71 -3.96 -13.43
C ALA A 318 -37.92 -3.29 -14.13
N SER A 319 -38.38 -2.15 -13.62
CA SER A 319 -39.51 -1.40 -14.20
C SER A 319 -39.25 -0.83 -15.59
N GLU A 320 -37.98 -0.74 -16.01
CA GLU A 320 -37.57 -0.17 -17.29
C GLU A 320 -37.42 -1.21 -18.40
N PHE A 321 -37.53 -2.49 -18.06
CA PHE A 321 -37.43 -3.60 -19.01
C PHE A 321 -38.82 -4.10 -19.35
N SER A 322 -39.10 -4.18 -20.65
CA SER A 322 -40.29 -4.87 -21.14
C SER A 322 -40.19 -6.37 -20.86
N ALA A 323 -41.33 -7.06 -20.80
CA ALA A 323 -41.37 -8.52 -20.61
C ALA A 323 -40.51 -9.26 -21.65
N GLN A 324 -40.52 -8.80 -22.90
CA GLN A 324 -39.71 -9.36 -23.98
C GLN A 324 -38.20 -9.19 -23.74
N GLU A 325 -37.76 -8.00 -23.30
CA GLU A 325 -36.35 -7.74 -22.99
C GLU A 325 -35.89 -8.53 -21.76
N SER A 326 -36.72 -8.63 -20.73
CA SER A 326 -36.45 -9.46 -19.55
C SER A 326 -36.28 -10.92 -19.93
N GLN A 327 -37.14 -11.45 -20.81
CA GLN A 327 -37.00 -12.81 -21.32
C GLN A 327 -35.70 -12.98 -22.15
N ALA A 328 -35.33 -11.98 -22.96
CA ALA A 328 -34.07 -12.00 -23.70
C ALA A 328 -32.84 -12.00 -22.78
N LEU A 329 -32.88 -11.25 -21.67
CA LEU A 329 -31.83 -11.22 -20.65
C LEU A 329 -31.71 -12.56 -19.92
N VAL A 330 -32.82 -13.22 -19.60
CA VAL A 330 -32.79 -14.57 -19.02
C VAL A 330 -32.14 -15.56 -19.99
N ARG A 331 -32.50 -15.52 -21.28
CA ARG A 331 -31.85 -16.36 -22.30
C ARG A 331 -30.35 -16.06 -22.40
N ALA A 332 -29.94 -14.79 -22.35
CA ALA A 332 -28.54 -14.40 -22.35
C ALA A 332 -27.79 -14.92 -21.11
N MET A 333 -28.41 -14.85 -19.92
CA MET A 333 -27.86 -15.38 -18.68
C MET A 333 -27.65 -16.90 -18.74
N VAL A 334 -28.60 -17.64 -19.34
CA VAL A 334 -28.48 -19.08 -19.58
C VAL A 334 -27.34 -19.39 -20.56
N ARG A 335 -27.23 -18.65 -21.67
CA ARG A 335 -26.12 -18.81 -22.63
C ARG A 335 -24.75 -18.54 -21.99
N ALA A 336 -24.68 -17.60 -21.05
CA ALA A 336 -23.48 -17.31 -20.28
C ALA A 336 -23.17 -18.37 -19.20
N GLY A 337 -23.98 -19.42 -19.07
CA GLY A 337 -23.78 -20.50 -18.08
C GLY A 337 -24.11 -20.10 -16.63
N ILE A 338 -24.81 -18.98 -16.43
CA ILE A 338 -25.15 -18.49 -15.09
C ILE A 338 -26.38 -19.24 -14.57
N ARG A 339 -26.23 -19.93 -13.43
CA ARG A 339 -27.31 -20.70 -12.81
C ARG A 339 -28.45 -19.79 -12.35
N THR A 340 -29.64 -20.00 -12.92
CA THR A 340 -30.92 -19.49 -12.42
C THR A 340 -31.55 -20.52 -11.50
N ARG A 341 -32.11 -20.09 -10.36
CA ARG A 341 -32.95 -20.96 -9.51
C ARG A 341 -34.37 -21.09 -10.05
N LEU A 342 -34.74 -20.24 -11.01
CA LEU A 342 -36.03 -20.29 -11.70
C LEU A 342 -35.89 -21.16 -12.95
N SER A 343 -36.75 -22.17 -13.03
CA SER A 343 -37.00 -22.94 -14.25
C SER A 343 -37.47 -21.99 -15.35
N LEU A 344 -36.92 -22.13 -16.56
CA LEU A 344 -37.31 -21.34 -17.75
C LEU A 344 -38.83 -21.36 -18.01
N ALA A 345 -39.51 -22.42 -17.60
CA ALA A 345 -40.96 -22.59 -17.73
C ALA A 345 -41.79 -21.67 -16.82
N CYS A 346 -41.25 -21.26 -15.66
CA CYS A 346 -41.94 -20.39 -14.71
C CYS A 346 -41.89 -18.90 -15.12
N ILE A 347 -40.92 -18.53 -15.97
CA ILE A 347 -40.75 -17.16 -16.44
C ILE A 347 -41.70 -16.86 -17.61
N THR A 348 -42.06 -17.86 -18.41
CA THR A 348 -43.05 -17.74 -19.50
C THR A 348 -44.49 -17.59 -19.00
N THR A 349 -44.80 -17.99 -17.77
CA THR A 349 -46.15 -17.93 -17.20
C THR A 349 -46.45 -16.62 -16.47
N LEU A 350 -45.45 -15.74 -16.28
CA LEU A 350 -45.63 -14.42 -15.65
C LEU A 350 -46.01 -13.31 -16.66
N SER A 351 -46.16 -13.65 -17.94
CA SER A 351 -46.57 -12.73 -19.01
C SER A 351 -47.94 -13.08 -19.63
N ALA A 352 -48.73 -13.92 -18.97
CA ALA A 352 -50.15 -14.12 -19.25
C ALA A 352 -50.91 -13.65 -18.01
#